data_AF-A0A918QEZ0-F1
#
_entry.id   AF-A0A918QEZ0-F1
#
_cell.length_a   1.000
_cell.length_b   1.000
_cell.length_c   1.000
_cell.angle_alpha   90.00
_cell.angle_beta   90.00
_cell.angle_gamma   90.00
#
_symmetry.space_group_name_H-M   'P 1'
#
loop_
_entity.id
_entity.type
_entity.pdbx_description
1 polymer ?
#
loop_
_entity_poly.entity_id
_entity_poly.type
_entity_poly.pdbx_seq_one_letter_code
_entity_poly.pdbx_strand_id
1 'polypeptide(L)' 'MAADQFRAERTASNPMKRYGTVEEFAKAAAFLAFDATYTTGIELAVDGGETQL' A
#
# COMPACT_ATOMS: atom_id res chain seq x y z
N MET A 1 0.66 19.56 10.53
CA MET A 1 2.14 19.68 10.54
C MET A 1 2.82 18.32 10.58
N ALA A 2 2.79 17.57 11.70
CA ALA A 2 3.44 16.24 11.74
C ALA A 2 2.85 15.22 10.75
N ALA A 3 1.53 15.16 10.61
CA ALA A 3 0.86 14.26 9.66
C ALA A 3 1.13 14.64 8.18
N ASP A 4 1.21 15.94 7.89
CA ASP A 4 1.46 16.42 6.52
C ASP A 4 2.92 16.15 6.12
N GLN A 5 3.85 16.38 7.05
CA GLN A 5 5.26 16.06 6.83
C GLN A 5 5.46 14.56 6.62
N PHE A 6 4.83 13.72 7.44
CA PHE A 6 4.88 12.26 7.26
C PHE A 6 4.36 11.84 5.87
N ARG A 7 3.23 12.40 5.42
CA ARG A 7 2.68 12.12 4.08
C ARG A 7 3.63 12.57 2.97
N ALA A 8 4.27 13.73 3.13
CA ALA A 8 5.22 14.25 2.15
C ALA A 8 6.46 13.36 2.06
N GLU A 9 7.03 12.94 3.18
CA GLU A 9 8.17 12.02 3.25
C GLU A 9 7.87 10.69 2.56
N ARG A 10 6.71 10.07 2.86
CA ARG A 10 6.27 8.82 2.21
C ARG A 10 5.98 8.96 0.73
N THR A 11 5.41 10.10 0.33
CA THR A 11 5.16 10.40 -1.09
C THR A 11 6.47 10.57 -1.85
N ALA A 12 7.50 11.14 -1.22
CA ALA A 12 8.80 11.33 -1.83
C ALA A 12 9.58 10.00 -1.95
N SER A 13 9.50 9.12 -0.94
CA SER A 13 10.17 7.80 -0.96
C SER A 13 9.49 6.82 -1.91
N ASN A 14 8.15 6.78 -1.96
CA ASN A 14 7.48 5.76 -2.75
C ASN A 14 7.66 5.95 -4.28
N PRO A 15 7.83 4.88 -5.04
CA PRO A 15 7.97 4.93 -6.50
C PRO A 15 6.79 5.54 -7.25
N MET A 16 5.56 5.34 -6.75
CA MET A 16 4.35 5.91 -7.37
C MET A 16 4.20 7.42 -7.17
N LYS A 17 5.05 8.07 -6.36
CA LYS A 17 5.07 9.51 -6.08
C LYS A 17 3.73 10.09 -5.66
N ARG A 18 2.94 9.32 -4.92
CA ARG A 18 1.66 9.75 -4.34
C ARG A 18 1.35 9.01 -3.05
N TYR A 19 0.55 9.62 -2.19
CA TYR A 19 0.00 8.93 -1.02
C TYR A 19 -1.17 8.02 -1.45
N GLY A 20 -1.22 6.81 -0.92
CA GLY A 20 -2.33 5.88 -1.17
C GLY A 20 -3.64 6.33 -0.51
N THR A 21 -4.77 5.93 -1.09
CA THR A 21 -6.10 6.17 -0.48
C THR A 21 -6.57 4.94 0.28
N VAL A 22 -7.42 5.12 1.30
CA VAL A 22 -7.94 4.03 2.14
C VAL A 22 -8.65 2.95 1.30
N GLU A 23 -9.30 3.36 0.22
CA GLU A 23 -10.00 2.47 -0.71
C GLU A 23 -9.04 1.49 -1.41
N GLU A 24 -7.79 1.88 -1.66
CA GLU A 24 -6.79 1.01 -2.27
C GLU A 24 -6.37 -0.11 -1.31
N PHE A 25 -6.18 0.21 -0.03
CA PHE A 25 -5.92 -0.78 1.02
C PHE A 25 -7.10 -1.72 1.21
N ALA A 26 -8.32 -1.18 1.23
CA ALA A 26 -9.54 -1.97 1.37
C ALA A 26 -9.72 -2.96 0.20
N LYS A 27 -9.43 -2.53 -1.03
CA LYS A 27 -9.47 -3.40 -2.21
C LYS A 27 -8.42 -4.50 -2.15
N ALA A 28 -7.19 -4.20 -1.71
CA ALA A 28 -6.15 -5.21 -1.55
C ALA A 28 -6.52 -6.25 -0.48
N ALA A 29 -7.07 -5.80 0.65
CA ALA A 29 -7.58 -6.69 1.69
C ALA A 29 -8.76 -7.54 1.19
N ALA A 30 -9.70 -6.95 0.45
CA ALA A 30 -10.83 -7.67 -0.14
C ALA A 30 -10.35 -8.74 -1.14
N PHE A 31 -9.37 -8.42 -1.99
CA PHE A 31 -8.76 -9.39 -2.89
C PHE A 31 -8.17 -10.58 -2.13
N LEU A 32 -7.36 -10.32 -1.09
CA LEU A 32 -6.78 -11.40 -0.27
C LEU A 32 -7.86 -12.23 0.44
N ALA A 33 -8.94 -11.59 0.89
CA ALA A 33 -10.01 -12.27 1.63
C ALA A 33 -10.90 -13.14 0.74
N PHE A 34 -11.15 -12.74 -0.51
CA PHE A 34 -12.21 -13.35 -1.33
C PHE A 34 -11.73 -13.93 -2.65
N ASP A 35 -10.72 -13.34 -3.29
CA ASP A 35 -10.34 -13.69 -4.67
C ASP A 35 -9.03 -14.48 -4.75
N ALA A 36 -8.15 -14.36 -3.75
CA ALA A 36 -6.83 -15.00 -3.72
C ALA A 36 -6.88 -16.50 -3.38
N THR A 37 -7.72 -17.26 -4.08
CA THR A 37 -8.17 -18.64 -3.76
C THR A 37 -7.10 -19.73 -3.73
N TYR A 38 -5.90 -19.46 -4.25
CA TYR A 38 -4.75 -20.38 -4.21
C TYR A 38 -3.48 -19.68 -3.68
N THR A 39 -3.65 -18.62 -2.89
CA THR A 39 -2.56 -17.85 -2.30
C THR A 39 -2.60 -17.97 -0.78
N THR A 40 -1.48 -18.28 -0.15
CA THR A 40 -1.35 -18.33 1.32
C THR A 40 0.10 -18.10 1.74
N GLY A 41 0.32 -17.62 2.96
CA GLY A 41 1.65 -17.45 3.55
C GLY A 41 2.49 -16.31 2.94
N ILE A 42 1.86 -15.39 2.21
CA ILE A 42 2.54 -14.24 1.60
C ILE A 42 2.12 -12.93 2.26
N GLU A 43 2.98 -11.93 2.12
CA GLU A 43 2.68 -10.54 2.44
C GLU A 43 2.44 -9.77 1.14
N LEU A 44 1.28 -9.13 1.02
CA LEU A 44 0.98 -8.24 -0.11
C LEU A 44 1.33 -6.81 0.28
N ALA A 45 2.42 -6.27 -0.28
CA ALA A 45 2.80 -4.87 -0.05
C ALA A 45 1.81 -3.92 -0.76
N VAL A 46 1.30 -2.94 0.00
CA VAL A 46 0.38 -1.90 -0.49
C VAL A 46 0.92 -0.53 -0.07
N ASP A 47 2.10 -0.16 -0.56
CA ASP A 47 2.86 1.02 -0.12
C ASP A 47 3.28 1.94 -1.28
N GLY A 48 2.81 1.66 -2.50
CA GLY A 48 3.21 2.37 -3.70
C GLY A 48 4.63 2.03 -4.18
N GLY A 49 5.18 0.90 -3.74
CA GLY A 49 6.47 0.33 -4.16
C GLY A 49 7.63 0.63 -3.19
N GLU A 50 7.36 1.07 -1.97
CA GLU A 50 8.39 1.51 -1.02
C GLU A 50 9.26 0.34 -0.53
N THR A 51 8.68 -0.84 -0.28
CA THR A 51 9.38 -1.96 0.35
C THR A 51 9.98 -2.96 -0.64
N GLN A 52 9.54 -2.97 -1.91
CA GLN A 52 9.85 -4.04 -2.87
C GLN A 52 10.57 -3.59 -4.16
N LEU A 53 11.26 -2.44 -4.15
CA LEU A 53 12.16 -2.02 -5.23
C LEU A 53 13.64 -2.06 -4.83
#